data_AF-A0A0G0TQ40-F1
#
_entry.id   AF-A0A0G0TQ40-F1
#
_cell.length_a   1.000
_cell.length_b   1.000
_cell.length_c   1.000
_cell.angle_alpha   90.00
_cell.angle_beta   90.00
_cell.angle_gamma   90.00
#
_symmetry.space_group_name_H-M   'P 1'
#
loop_
_entity.id
_entity.type
_entity.pdbx_description
1 polymer ?
#
loop_
_entity_poly.entity_id
_entity_poly.type
_entity_poly.pdbx_seq_one_letter_code
_entity_poly.pdbx_strand_id
1 'polypeptide(L)' 'ISKNPKQRIQEHNSERGANFTKYTPTYRIVFLEKYSRLIEARRREIQIKKWRREKKDMLINRYQQGLNTI' A
#
# COMPACT_ATOMS: atom_id res chain seq x y z
N ILE A 1 -1.00 -7.56 -1.49
CA ILE A 1 -1.18 -7.14 -2.91
C ILE A 1 -2.64 -7.28 -3.32
N SER A 2 -3.17 -6.40 -4.18
CA SER A 2 -4.52 -6.50 -4.74
C SER A 2 -4.52 -6.15 -6.23
N LYS A 3 -5.39 -6.81 -7.01
CA LYS A 3 -5.69 -6.42 -8.40
C LYS A 3 -6.59 -5.17 -8.46
N ASN A 4 -7.40 -4.95 -7.42
CA ASN A 4 -8.26 -3.78 -7.28
C ASN A 4 -8.02 -3.08 -5.93
N PRO A 5 -7.00 -2.21 -5.84
CA PRO A 5 -6.67 -1.52 -4.59
C PRO A 5 -7.70 -0.46 -4.19
N LYS A 6 -8.42 0.13 -5.16
CA LYS A 6 -9.48 1.12 -4.90
C LYS A 6 -10.69 0.50 -4.21
N GLN A 7 -11.18 -0.63 -4.73
CA GLN A 7 -12.28 -1.35 -4.10
C GLN A 7 -11.89 -1.83 -2.70
N ARG A 8 -10.67 -2.37 -2.55
CA ARG A 8 -10.16 -2.83 -1.24
C ARG A 8 -10.18 -1.73 -0.18
N ILE A 9 -9.84 -0.50 -0.53
CA ILE A 9 -9.84 0.59 0.47
C ILE A 9 -11.25 1.04 0.83
N GLN A 10 -12.18 1.02 -0.13
CA GLN A 10 -13.59 1.28 0.15
C GLN A 10 -14.16 0.24 1.13
N GLU A 11 -13.87 -1.04 0.91
CA GLU A 11 -14.29 -2.13 1.81
C GLU A 11 -13.69 -2.01 3.22
N HIS A 12 -12.41 -1.64 3.33
CA HIS A 12 -11.76 -1.40 4.62
C HIS A 12 -12.36 -0.20 5.37
N ASN A 13 -12.69 0.88 4.67
CA ASN A 13 -13.28 2.08 5.25
C ASN A 13 -14.79 1.96 5.50
N SER A 14 -15.48 0.98 4.91
CA SER A 14 -16.90 0.73 5.14
C SER A 14 -17.18 -0.20 6.33
N GLU A 15 -16.22 -0.35 7.26
CA GLU A 15 -16.28 -1.21 8.47
C GLU A 15 -16.58 -2.70 8.22
N ARG A 16 -16.56 -3.13 6.95
CA ARG A 16 -16.73 -4.54 6.52
C ARG A 16 -15.39 -5.28 6.40
N GLY A 17 -14.30 -4.63 6.80
CA GLY A 17 -12.95 -5.20 6.80
C GLY A 17 -12.63 -6.02 8.06
N ALA A 18 -11.37 -6.41 8.20
CA ALA A 18 -10.87 -7.13 9.38
C ALA A 18 -11.04 -6.32 10.67
N ASN A 19 -11.11 -7.00 11.82
CA ASN A 19 -11.30 -6.41 13.16
C ASN A 19 -10.40 -5.18 13.42
N PHE A 20 -9.13 -5.23 12.99
CA PHE A 20 -8.19 -4.12 13.15
C PHE A 20 -8.59 -2.85 12.36
N THR A 21 -9.18 -3.01 11.18
CA THR A 21 -9.62 -1.88 10.32
C THR A 21 -10.98 -1.30 10.69
N LYS A 22 -11.71 -1.95 11.61
CA LYS A 22 -13.04 -1.52 12.07
C LYS A 22 -12.99 -0.32 13.02
N TYR A 23 -11.92 -0.16 13.79
CA TYR A 23 -11.81 0.87 14.83
C TYR A 23 -11.33 2.24 14.32
N THR A 24 -10.78 2.32 13.10
CA THR A 24 -10.31 3.60 12.53
C THR A 24 -10.45 3.57 10.99
N PRO A 25 -11.67 3.73 10.46
CA PRO A 25 -11.99 3.51 9.04
C PRO A 25 -11.52 4.64 8.10
N THR A 26 -10.42 5.32 8.42
CA THR A 26 -9.88 6.45 7.65
C THR A 26 -8.58 6.09 6.95
N TYR A 27 -8.59 4.99 6.18
CA TYR A 27 -7.42 4.59 5.41
C TYR A 27 -7.39 5.29 4.06
N ARG A 28 -6.19 5.66 3.60
CA ARG A 28 -5.94 6.25 2.28
C ARG A 28 -4.70 5.64 1.64
N ILE A 29 -4.71 5.50 0.32
CA ILE A 29 -3.58 4.97 -0.45
C ILE A 29 -2.55 6.09 -0.61
N VAL A 30 -1.35 5.90 -0.07
CA VAL A 30 -0.25 6.88 -0.15
C VAL A 30 0.86 6.47 -1.14
N PHE A 31 0.86 5.21 -1.57
CA PHE A 31 1.82 4.65 -2.52
C PHE A 31 1.17 3.51 -3.30
N LEU A 32 1.40 3.44 -4.61
CA LEU A 32 0.91 2.38 -5.47
C LEU A 32 1.92 2.07 -6.58
N GLU A 33 2.22 0.78 -6.76
CA GLU A 33 3.16 0.30 -7.76
C GLU A 33 2.51 -0.85 -8.54
N LYS A 34 2.65 -0.81 -9.87
CA LYS A 34 2.07 -1.82 -10.77
C LYS A 34 3.17 -2.77 -11.24
N TYR A 35 2.86 -4.06 -11.23
CA TYR A 35 3.73 -5.13 -11.70
C TYR A 35 2.97 -5.99 -12.70
N SER A 36 3.69 -6.49 -13.71
CA SER A 36 3.12 -7.39 -14.71
C SER A 36 2.90 -8.80 -14.14
N ARG A 37 3.78 -9.25 -13.23
CA ARG A 37 3.73 -10.58 -12.62
C ARG A 37 3.38 -10.51 -11.15
N LEU A 38 2.52 -11.43 -10.70
CA LEU A 38 2.14 -11.55 -9.29
C LEU A 38 3.35 -11.85 -8.38
N ILE A 39 4.33 -12.61 -8.87
CA ILE A 39 5.54 -12.97 -8.12
C ILE A 39 6.38 -11.73 -7.80
N GLU A 40 6.52 -10.82 -8.76
CA GLU A 40 7.27 -9.57 -8.59
C GLU A 40 6.57 -8.67 -7.58
N ALA A 41 5.25 -8.50 -7.71
CA ALA A 41 4.44 -7.77 -6.74
C ALA A 41 4.60 -8.34 -5.32
N ARG A 42 4.63 -9.68 -5.17
CA ARG A 42 4.85 -10.39 -3.89
C ARG A 42 6.21 -10.12 -3.30
N ARG A 43 7.26 -10.25 -4.10
CA ARG A 43 8.63 -9.94 -3.66
C ARG A 43 8.75 -8.49 -3.19
N ARG A 44 8.18 -7.56 -3.95
CA ARG A 44 8.17 -6.13 -3.58
C ARG A 44 7.37 -5.86 -2.30
N GLU A 45 6.18 -6.44 -2.15
CA GLU A 45 5.37 -6.30 -0.93
C GLU A 45 6.14 -6.78 0.30
N ILE A 46 6.78 -7.95 0.22
CA ILE A 46 7.58 -8.50 1.32
C ILE A 46 8.77 -7.58 1.64
N GLN A 47 9.45 -7.07 0.61
CA GLN A 47 10.56 -6.15 0.77
C GLN A 47 10.14 -4.87 1.51
N ILE A 48 9.07 -4.21 1.05
CA ILE A 48 8.55 -2.99 1.69
C ILE A 48 8.08 -3.27 3.11
N LYS A 49 7.39 -4.39 3.37
CA LYS A 49 6.92 -4.73 4.72
C LYS A 49 8.07 -4.79 5.73
N LYS A 50 9.23 -5.33 5.32
CA LYS A 50 10.45 -5.43 6.14
C LYS A 50 11.20 -4.11 6.34
N TRP A 51 10.87 -3.05 5.60
CA TRP A 51 11.56 -1.77 5.75
C TRP A 51 11.22 -1.07 7.07
N ARG A 52 12.21 -0.37 7.63
CA ARG A 52 12.02 0.60 8.70
C ARG A 52 11.09 1.73 8.25
N ARG A 53 10.48 2.42 9.21
CA ARG A 53 9.51 3.49 8.95
C ARG A 53 10.09 4.59 8.07
N GLU A 54 11.29 5.08 8.38
CA GLU A 54 12.01 6.11 7.63
C GLU A 54 12.12 5.80 6.13
N LYS A 55 12.49 4.56 5.79
CA LYS A 55 12.64 4.15 4.39
C LYS A 55 11.30 4.07 3.66
N LYS A 56 10.22 3.71 4.37
CA LYS A 56 8.85 3.76 3.83
C LYS A 56 8.40 5.20 3.58
N ASP A 57 8.69 6.09 4.53
CA ASP A 57 8.31 7.51 4.40
C ASP A 57 9.09 8.19 3.26
N MET A 58 10.38 7.88 3.10
CA MET A 58 11.17 8.34 1.93
C MET A 58 10.57 7.86 0.60
N LEU A 59 10.15 6.58 0.54
CA LEU A 59 9.50 6.03 -0.66
C LEU A 59 8.20 6.79 -0.98
N ILE A 60 7.38 7.04 0.04
CA ILE A 60 6.11 7.78 -0.10
C ILE A 60 6.36 9.22 -0.55
N ASN A 61 7.33 9.90 0.05
CA ASN A 61 7.68 11.28 -0.30
C ASN A 61 8.15 11.39 -1.75
N ARG A 62 9.03 10.48 -2.20
CA ARG A 62 9.47 10.44 -3.60
C ARG A 62 8.30 10.22 -4.56
N TYR A 63 7.41 9.29 -4.23
CA TYR A 63 6.20 9.02 -5.03
C TYR A 63 5.30 10.26 -5.14
N GLN A 64 5.07 10.96 -4.03
CA GLN A 64 4.26 12.18 -4.00
C GLN A 64 4.88 13.33 -4.79
N GLN A 65 6.21 13.39 -4.85
CA GLN A 65 6.97 14.38 -5.62
C GLN A 65 7.13 14.00 -7.11
N GLY A 66 6.60 12.85 -7.54
CA GLY A 66 6.78 12.36 -8.91
C GLY A 66 8.21 11.92 -9.24
N LEU A 67 9.04 11.69 -8.22
CA LEU A 67 10.42 11.23 -8.36
C LEU A 67 10.48 9.71 -8.53
N ASN A 68 11.61 9.22 -9.06
CA ASN A 68 11.81 7.78 -9.19
C ASN A 68 11.82 7.10 -7.80
N THR A 69 11.04 6.02 -7.69
CA THR A 69 10.83 5.20 -6.49
C THR A 69 11.49 3.82 -6.56
N ILE A 70 12.22 3.55 -7.64
CA ILE A 70 12.97 2.31 -7.91
C ILE A 70 14.36 2.39 -7.26
#